data_AF-A0A8W4FK04-F1
#
_entry.id   AF-A0A8W4FK04-F1
#
_cell.length_a   1.000
_cell.length_b   1.000
_cell.length_c   1.000
_cell.angle_alpha   90.00
_cell.angle_beta   90.00
_cell.angle_gamma   90.00
#
_symmetry.space_group_name_H-M   'P 1'
#
loop_
_entity.id
_entity.type
_entity.pdbx_description
1 polymer ?
#
loop_
_entity_poly.entity_id
_entity_poly.type
_entity_poly.pdbx_seq_one_letter_code
_entity_poly.pdbx_strand_id
1 'polypeptide(L)'
;MAVRRPGCFLCREEAADLSSLKPRLDELGVPLYAVVKEQVKNEVKDFQPYFKGEIFLDEEGILLEHREKEFGDKVNPVSVLEAVRKIKPHTSASEKK
;
A
#
# COMPACT_ATOMS: atom_id res chain seq x y z
N MET A 1 1.85 1.04 -1.26
CA MET A 1 2.12 1.81 -0.03
C MET A 1 3.37 1.26 0.63
N ALA A 2 4.26 2.13 1.11
CA ALA A 2 5.42 1.74 1.91
C ALA A 2 5.06 1.85 3.40
N VAL A 3 5.16 0.75 4.15
CA VAL A 3 4.82 0.70 5.58
C VAL A 3 6.11 0.60 6.38
N ARG A 4 6.54 1.72 6.96
CA ARG A 4 7.79 1.80 7.75
C ARG A 4 7.62 1.36 9.21
N ARG A 5 6.46 1.60 9.82
CA ARG A 5 6.14 1.17 11.19
C ARG A 5 4.72 0.60 11.26
N PRO A 6 4.54 -0.73 11.13
CA PRO A 6 3.21 -1.34 11.17
C PRO A 6 2.50 -1.20 12.53
N GLY A 7 3.24 -0.95 13.63
CA GLY A 7 2.70 -0.58 14.94
C GLY A 7 2.24 0.87 15.10
N CYS A 8 2.44 1.73 14.10
CA CYS A 8 1.96 3.11 14.15
C CYS A 8 0.43 3.13 13.95
N PHE A 9 -0.29 3.71 14.91
CA PHE A 9 -1.76 3.83 14.86
C PHE A 9 -2.23 4.55 13.59
N LEU A 10 -1.59 5.69 13.27
CA LEU A 10 -1.94 6.49 12.09
C LEU A 10 -1.73 5.70 10.78
N CYS A 11 -0.66 4.91 10.69
CA CYS A 11 -0.39 4.11 9.49
C CYS A 11 -1.44 3.01 9.28
N ARG A 12 -2.10 2.50 10.33
CA ARG A 12 -3.19 1.53 10.21
C ARG A 12 -4.47 2.17 9.70
N GLU A 13 -4.79 3.36 10.20
CA GLU A 13 -5.94 4.12 9.70
C GLU A 13 -5.77 4.46 8.22
N GLU A 14 -4.59 4.94 7.83
CA GLU A 14 -4.30 5.23 6.42
C GLU A 14 -4.34 3.99 5.54
N ALA A 15 -3.83 2.86 6.03
CA ALA A 15 -3.90 1.59 5.32
C ALA A 15 -5.36 1.14 5.10
N ALA A 16 -6.23 1.32 6.10
CA ALA A 16 -7.65 0.99 6.01
C ALA A 16 -8.40 1.90 5.03
N ASP A 17 -8.09 3.20 5.02
CA ASP A 17 -8.67 4.16 4.08
C ASP A 17 -8.28 3.83 2.63
N LEU A 18 -6.98 3.63 2.38
CA LEU A 18 -6.47 3.17 1.08
C LEU A 18 -7.05 1.82 0.67
N SER A 19 -7.16 0.89 1.60
CA SER A 19 -7.71 -0.42 1.34
C SER A 19 -9.19 -0.37 0.97
N SER A 20 -9.92 0.68 1.35
CA SER A 20 -11.32 0.88 0.96
C SER A 20 -11.46 1.26 -0.51
N LEU A 21 -10.39 1.76 -1.13
CA LEU A 21 -10.33 2.04 -2.57
C LEU A 21 -10.06 0.81 -3.42
N LYS A 22 -9.62 -0.32 -2.82
CA LYS A 22 -9.29 -1.56 -3.55
C LYS A 22 -10.30 -1.91 -4.65
N PRO A 23 -11.64 -1.97 -4.43
CA PRO A 23 -12.58 -2.31 -5.49
C PRO A 23 -12.48 -1.38 -6.71
N ARG A 24 -12.31 -0.06 -6.50
CA ARG A 24 -12.18 0.91 -7.59
C ARG A 24 -10.84 0.79 -8.32
N LEU A 25 -9.78 0.40 -7.61
CA LEU A 25 -8.47 0.15 -8.21
C LEU A 25 -8.48 -1.13 -9.06
N ASP A 26 -9.18 -2.17 -8.59
CA ASP A 26 -9.39 -3.43 -9.28
C ASP A 26 -10.14 -3.23 -10.61
N GLU A 27 -11.20 -2.42 -10.60
CA GLU A 27 -11.94 -2.01 -11.82
C GLU A 27 -11.05 -1.29 -12.84
N LEU A 28 -10.03 -0.59 -12.36
CA LEU A 28 -9.06 0.13 -13.20
C LEU A 28 -7.83 -0.74 -13.56
N GLY A 29 -7.79 -1.99 -13.12
CA GLY A 29 -6.68 -2.92 -13.37
C GLY A 29 -5.38 -2.55 -12.65
N VAL A 30 -5.46 -1.78 -11.56
CA VAL A 30 -4.28 -1.34 -10.79
C VAL A 30 -4.20 -2.12 -9.48
N PRO A 31 -3.17 -2.97 -9.30
CA PRO A 31 -3.01 -3.73 -8.06
C PRO A 31 -2.54 -2.84 -6.92
N LEU A 32 -2.99 -3.14 -5.70
CA LEU A 32 -2.61 -2.44 -4.48
C LEU A 32 -1.74 -3.35 -3.61
N TYR A 33 -0.48 -2.95 -3.42
CA TYR A 33 0.50 -3.66 -2.61
C TYR A 33 0.98 -2.81 -1.43
N ALA A 34 1.18 -3.47 -0.28
CA ALA A 34 1.90 -2.91 0.86
C ALA A 34 3.27 -3.57 0.94
N VAL A 35 4.29 -2.79 1.26
CA VAL A 35 5.65 -3.29 1.43
C VAL A 35 6.12 -2.89 2.82
N VAL A 36 6.52 -3.86 3.63
CA VAL A 36 7.09 -3.66 4.96
C VAL A 36 8.59 -3.90 4.91
N LYS A 37 9.37 -3.06 5.60
CA LYS A 37 10.82 -3.22 5.66
C LYS A 37 11.26 -4.35 6.60
N GLU A 38 10.52 -4.57 7.68
CA GLU A 38 10.91 -5.53 8.71
C GLU A 38 9.67 -6.24 9.27
N GLN A 39 9.75 -7.56 9.38
CA GLN A 39 8.69 -8.36 10.01
C GLN A 39 8.96 -8.43 11.51
N VAL A 40 8.62 -7.37 12.22
CA VAL A 40 8.78 -7.33 13.67
C VAL A 40 7.66 -8.16 14.32
N LYS A 41 8.02 -9.34 14.85
CA LYS A 41 7.14 -10.23 15.64
C LYS A 41 5.78 -10.53 14.99
N ASN A 42 4.73 -9.84 15.45
CA ASN A 42 3.33 -10.05 15.08
C ASN A 42 2.74 -8.83 14.36
N GLU A 43 3.53 -7.78 14.10
CA GLU A 43 3.00 -6.51 13.57
C GLU A 43 2.40 -6.67 12.17
N VAL A 44 2.97 -7.52 11.32
CA VAL A 44 2.40 -7.81 9.99
C VAL A 44 1.04 -8.52 10.11
N LYS A 45 0.92 -9.45 11.06
CA LYS A 45 -0.36 -10.13 11.34
C LYS A 45 -1.40 -9.17 11.91
N ASP A 46 -0.98 -8.23 12.74
CA ASP A 46 -1.83 -7.20 13.32
C ASP A 46 -2.22 -6.12 12.29
N PHE A 47 -1.39 -5.91 11.27
CA PHE A 47 -1.64 -4.97 10.17
C PHE A 47 -2.53 -5.57 9.06
N GLN A 48 -2.45 -6.89 8.84
CA GLN A 48 -3.24 -7.62 7.85
C GLN A 48 -4.76 -7.29 7.86
N PRO A 49 -5.48 -7.21 8.99
CA PRO A 49 -6.91 -6.88 8.98
C PRO A 49 -7.23 -5.46 8.47
N TYR A 50 -6.27 -4.55 8.51
CA TYR A 50 -6.43 -3.16 8.05
C TYR A 50 -6.11 -2.99 6.57
N PHE A 51 -5.50 -3.97 5.91
CA PHE A 51 -5.05 -3.85 4.52
C PHE A 51 -5.50 -5.06 3.69
N LYS A 52 -6.45 -4.82 2.77
CA LYS A 52 -7.02 -5.85 1.87
C LYS A 52 -6.14 -6.15 0.63
N GLY A 53 -4.96 -5.54 0.51
CA GLY A 53 -3.99 -5.82 -0.55
C GLY A 53 -2.95 -6.86 -0.13
N GLU A 54 -2.09 -7.27 -1.06
CA GLU A 54 -0.96 -8.17 -0.73
C GLU A 54 0.14 -7.38 0.00
N ILE A 55 0.68 -7.97 1.07
CA ILE A 55 1.77 -7.39 1.87
C ILE A 55 3.05 -8.17 1.54
N PHE A 56 4.09 -7.46 1.09
CA PHE A 56 5.41 -7.98 0.80
C PHE A 56 6.42 -7.52 1.85
N LEU A 57 7.38 -8.40 2.18
CA LEU A 57 8.52 -8.06 3.01
C LEU A 57 9.68 -7.68 2.09
N ASP A 58 10.24 -6.49 2.29
CA ASP A 58 11.44 -6.01 1.60
C ASP A 58 12.69 -6.48 2.35
N GLU A 59 13.12 -7.72 2.10
CA GLU A 59 14.25 -8.35 2.79
C GLU A 59 15.60 -7.69 2.43
N GLU A 60 15.73 -7.20 1.20
CA GLU A 60 16.97 -6.60 0.68
C GLU A 60 17.09 -5.10 1.02
N GLY A 61 16.01 -4.47 1.49
CA GLY A 61 15.97 -3.02 1.81
C GLY A 61 16.07 -2.08 0.60
N ILE A 62 15.98 -2.62 -0.62
CA ILE A 62 16.18 -1.89 -1.88
C ILE A 62 14.89 -1.22 -2.34
N LEU A 63 13.72 -1.78 -2.01
CA LEU A 63 12.46 -1.37 -2.63
C LEU A 63 11.90 -0.07 -2.07
N LEU A 64 12.37 0.39 -0.90
CA LEU A 64 11.76 1.48 -0.14
C LEU A 64 12.75 2.57 0.33
N GLU A 65 13.28 3.38 -0.59
CA GLU A 65 13.92 4.68 -0.26
C GLU A 65 12.94 5.87 -0.31
N HIS A 66 11.67 5.67 0.06
CA HIS A 66 10.75 6.79 0.20
C HIS A 66 10.97 7.49 1.56
N ARG A 67 11.47 8.73 1.51
CA ARG A 67 11.54 9.63 2.67
C ARG A 67 10.30 10.51 2.65
N GLU A 68 9.45 10.37 3.65
CA GLU A 68 8.33 11.28 3.88
C GLU A 68 8.90 12.71 3.99
N LYS A 69 8.39 13.64 3.17
CA LYS A 69 8.83 15.05 3.22
C LYS A 69 8.44 15.69 4.54
N GLU A 70 7.26 15.34 5.06
CA GLU A 70 6.68 15.87 6.30
C GLU A 70 5.94 14.72 7.02
N PHE A 71 6.02 14.70 8.35
CA PHE A 71 5.32 13.70 9.16
C PHE A 71 3.81 14.00 9.19
N GLY A 72 2.99 13.03 8.79
CA GLY A 72 1.52 13.16 8.82
C GLY A 72 0.89 13.69 7.53
N ASP A 73 1.63 13.69 6.41
CA ASP A 73 1.04 13.88 5.08
C ASP A 73 0.10 12.70 4.77
N LYS A 74 -1.18 12.88 5.09
CA LYS A 74 -2.20 11.85 4.89
C LYS A 74 -2.50 11.70 3.41
N VAL A 75 -2.48 10.46 2.95
CA VAL A 75 -2.89 10.16 1.56
C VAL A 75 -4.34 10.57 1.33
N ASN A 76 -4.59 11.35 0.28
CA ASN A 76 -5.96 11.71 -0.11
C ASN A 76 -6.50 10.65 -1.09
N PRO A 77 -7.57 9.91 -0.74
CA PRO A 77 -8.09 8.84 -1.57
C PRO A 77 -8.59 9.33 -2.94
N VAL A 78 -9.11 10.55 -3.02
CA VAL A 78 -9.59 11.14 -4.28
C VAL A 78 -8.43 11.43 -5.22
N SER A 79 -7.34 12.00 -4.69
CA SER A 79 -6.12 12.27 -5.47
C SER A 79 -5.49 10.98 -5.99
N VAL A 80 -5.50 9.91 -5.20
CA VAL A 80 -5.05 8.58 -5.65
C VAL A 80 -5.89 8.09 -6.82
N LEU A 81 -7.22 8.16 -6.74
CA LEU A 81 -8.08 7.74 -7.85
C LEU A 81 -7.88 8.58 -9.11
N GLU A 82 -7.70 9.89 -8.99
CA GLU A 82 -7.43 10.76 -10.13
C GLU A 82 -6.07 10.44 -10.77
N ALA A 83 -5.04 10.22 -9.95
CA ALA A 83 -3.72 9.81 -10.41
C ALA A 83 -3.80 8.46 -11.14
N VAL A 84 -4.51 7.48 -10.55
CA VAL A 84 -4.73 6.15 -11.14
C VAL A 84 -5.41 6.24 -12.50
N ARG A 85 -6.36 7.16 -12.68
CA ARG A 85 -7.00 7.41 -13.99
C ARG A 85 -6.08 8.05 -15.02
N LYS A 86 -5.07 8.80 -14.59
CA LYS A 86 -4.07 9.44 -15.47
C LYS A 86 -2.97 8.47 -15.92
N ILE A 87 -2.68 7.44 -15.13
CA ILE A 87 -1.77 6.37 -15.54
C ILE A 87 -2.47 5.59 -16.65
N LYS A 88 -1.91 5.59 -17.86
CA LYS A 88 -2.35 4.63 -18.88
C LYS A 88 -2.06 3.24 -18.33
N PRO A 89 -3.04 2.32 -18.28
CA PRO A 89 -2.75 0.93 -17.96
C PRO A 89 -1.85 0.40 -19.08
N HIS A 90 -0.54 0.32 -18.81
CA HIS A 90 0.28 -0.61 -19.54
C HIS A 90 -0.11 -1.96 -18.99
N THR A 91 -0.93 -2.68 -19.74
CA THR A 91 -1.30 -4.06 -19.46
C THR A 91 -0.02 -4.85 -19.23
N SER A 92 0.28 -5.19 -17.98
CA SER A 92 1.23 -6.24 -17.65
C SER A 92 0.46 -7.27 -16.83
N ALA A 93 0.16 -8.36 -17.51
CA ALA A 93 -0.36 -9.60 -16.98
C ALA A 93 0.27 -9.94 -15.62
N SER A 94 -0.57 -10.35 -14.67
CA SER A 94 -0.15 -11.33 -13.69
C SER A 94 -1.07 -12.53 -13.84
N GLU A 95 -0.67 -13.40 -14.76
CA GLU A 95 -0.97 -14.81 -14.69
C GLU A 95 -0.61 -15.31 -13.28
N LYS A 96 -1.59 -15.85 -12.56
CA LYS A 96 -1.33 -16.94 -11.62
C LYS A 96 -2.35 -18.05 -11.92
N LYS A 97 -1.84 -18.96 -12.73
CA LYS A 97 -2.15 -20.38 -12.98
C LYS A 97 -3.05 -21.07 -11.95
#